data_AF-A0A376F9R1-F1
#
_entry.id   AF-A0A376F9R1-F1
#
_cell.length_a   1.000
_cell.length_b   1.000
_cell.length_c   1.000
_cell.angle_alpha   90.00
_cell.angle_beta   90.00
_cell.angle_gamma   90.00
#
_symmetry.space_group_name_H-M   'P 1'
#
loop_
_entity.id
_entity.type
_entity.pdbx_description
1 polymer ?
#
loop_
_entity_poly.entity_id
_entity_poly.type
_entity_poly.pdbx_seq_one_letter_code
_entity_poly.pdbx_strand_id
1 'polypeptide(L)' 'MPETFTWTPQKAYSVERTPNVAVVKLGDGYEQRQVKGINPLMDKYSLTFRGVSGACRSNPAKDAEAFLKARGGG' A
#
# COMPACT_ATOMS: atom_id res chain seq x y z
N MET A 1 -1.07 19.78 12.89
CA MET A 1 -1.44 18.43 13.37
C MET A 1 -1.39 17.48 12.19
N PRO A 2 -0.93 16.22 12.36
CA PRO A 2 -1.01 15.24 11.28
C PRO A 2 -2.48 14.98 10.94
N GLU A 3 -2.84 15.07 9.66
CA GLU A 3 -4.18 14.67 9.23
C GLU A 3 -4.26 13.14 9.15
N THR A 4 -5.35 12.58 9.67
CA THR A 4 -5.56 11.14 9.76
C THR A 4 -6.35 10.64 8.55
N PHE A 5 -5.93 9.51 7.98
CA PHE A 5 -6.72 8.81 6.96
C PHE A 5 -7.90 8.09 7.62
N THR A 6 -9.14 8.49 7.29
CA THR A 6 -10.36 7.99 7.96
C THR A 6 -11.32 7.25 7.02
N TRP A 7 -11.01 7.14 5.72
CA TRP A 7 -11.88 6.48 4.75
C TRP A 7 -11.74 4.96 4.77
N THR A 8 -12.87 4.26 4.82
CA THR A 8 -12.91 2.79 4.81
C THR A 8 -12.98 2.25 3.38
N PRO A 9 -12.08 1.34 2.96
CA PRO A 9 -12.14 0.72 1.64
C PRO A 9 -13.30 -0.30 1.55
N GLN A 10 -13.56 -0.76 0.33
CA GLN A 10 -14.45 -1.90 0.09
C GLN A 10 -13.92 -3.16 0.80
N LYS A 11 -14.83 -4.04 1.21
CA LYS A 11 -14.49 -5.35 1.77
C LYS A 11 -13.79 -6.22 0.71
N ALA A 12 -13.03 -7.22 1.17
CA ALA A 12 -12.22 -8.12 0.33
C ALA A 12 -11.07 -7.42 -0.42
N TYR A 13 -10.38 -6.49 0.24
CA TYR A 13 -9.10 -6.00 -0.24
C TYR A 13 -8.01 -7.08 -0.13
N SER A 14 -6.98 -6.98 -0.98
CA SER A 14 -5.83 -7.90 -0.97
C SER A 14 -4.63 -7.26 -0.27
N VAL A 15 -3.88 -8.08 0.46
CA VAL A 15 -2.61 -7.68 1.10
C VAL A 15 -1.51 -8.62 0.61
N GLU A 16 -0.47 -8.04 0.04
CA GLU A 16 0.74 -8.76 -0.36
C GLU A 16 1.88 -8.43 0.59
N ARG A 17 2.53 -9.47 1.13
CA ARG A 17 3.63 -9.37 2.07
C ARG A 17 4.84 -10.10 1.52
N THR A 18 5.47 -9.51 0.51
CA THR A 18 6.63 -10.12 -0.16
C THR A 18 7.92 -9.56 0.41
N PRO A 19 8.77 -10.39 1.05
CA PRO A 19 10.06 -9.94 1.54
C PRO A 19 10.96 -9.44 0.40
N ASN A 20 11.48 -8.22 0.51
CA ASN A 20 12.43 -7.67 -0.43
C ASN A 20 13.84 -8.21 -0.13
N VAL A 21 14.13 -9.41 -0.63
CA VAL A 21 15.44 -10.08 -0.44
C VAL A 21 16.15 -10.26 -1.77
N ALA A 22 17.45 -10.01 -1.80
CA ALA A 22 18.34 -10.50 -2.85
C ALA A 22 18.74 -11.94 -2.51
N VAL A 23 18.58 -12.86 -3.46
CA VAL A 23 19.12 -14.22 -3.34
C VAL A 23 20.29 -14.34 -4.31
N VAL A 24 21.49 -14.56 -3.78
CA VAL A 24 22.68 -14.86 -4.58
C VAL A 24 22.97 -16.34 -4.46
N LYS A 25 23.03 -17.05 -5.61
CA LYS A 25 23.41 -18.46 -5.66
C LYS A 25 24.90 -18.55 -5.94
N LEU A 26 25.65 -19.21 -5.06
CA LEU A 26 27.11 -19.26 -5.14
C LEU A 26 27.62 -20.44 -5.99
N GLY A 27 26.74 -21.20 -6.64
CA GLY A 27 27.09 -22.35 -7.50
C GLY A 27 27.31 -23.66 -6.76
N ASP A 28 27.72 -23.61 -5.49
CA ASP A 28 28.06 -24.79 -4.67
C ASP A 28 26.88 -25.37 -3.86
N GLY A 29 25.65 -25.09 -4.29
CA GLY A 29 24.42 -25.46 -3.56
C GLY A 29 24.07 -24.54 -2.39
N TYR A 30 24.88 -23.51 -2.11
CA TYR A 30 24.60 -22.49 -1.11
C TYR A 30 23.93 -21.26 -1.70
N GLU A 31 22.94 -20.74 -0.97
CA GLU A 31 22.26 -19.47 -1.26
C GLU A 31 22.51 -18.48 -0.13
N GLN A 32 22.92 -17.26 -0.48
CA GLN A 32 22.98 -16.14 0.47
C GLN A 32 21.74 -15.26 0.29
N ARG A 33 21.02 -15.02 1.39
CA ARG A 33 19.89 -14.08 1.42
C ARG A 33 20.33 -12.78 2.04
N GLN A 34 20.28 -11.70 1.26
CA GLN A 34 20.55 -10.36 1.76
C GLN A 34 19.25 -9.54 1.74
N VAL A 35 18.90 -9.01 2.90
CA VAL A 35 17.77 -8.11 3.09
C VAL A 35 18.06 -6.80 2.33
N LYS A 36 17.16 -6.39 1.42
CA LYS A 36 17.32 -5.12 0.70
C LYS A 36 16.65 -3.98 1.45
N GLY A 37 17.46 -3.05 1.95
CA GLY A 37 17.01 -1.82 2.61
C GLY A 37 16.54 -2.01 4.05
N ILE A 38 16.09 -0.90 4.67
CA ILE A 38 15.70 -0.86 6.09
C ILE A 38 14.33 -1.52 6.32
N ASN A 39 13.44 -1.50 5.32
CA ASN A 39 12.08 -2.02 5.45
C ASN A 39 11.80 -3.16 4.45
N PRO A 40 12.31 -4.37 4.73
CA PRO A 40 12.23 -5.49 3.80
C PRO A 40 10.88 -6.19 3.78
N LEU A 41 10.00 -5.91 4.75
CA LEU A 41 8.67 -6.49 4.85
C LEU A 41 7.64 -5.38 4.67
N MET A 42 7.65 -4.75 3.50
CA MET A 42 6.70 -3.70 3.17
C MET A 42 5.39 -4.33 2.69
N ASP A 43 4.35 -4.22 3.51
CA ASP A 43 3.00 -4.64 3.15
C ASP A 43 2.47 -3.77 2.00
N LYS A 44 2.01 -4.41 0.93
CA LYS A 44 1.30 -3.76 -0.17
C LYS A 44 -0.19 -4.04 -0.05
N TYR A 45 -0.99 -2.99 -0.04
CA TYR A 45 -2.45 -3.07 0.06
C TYR A 45 -3.07 -2.67 -1.28
N SER A 46 -3.91 -3.54 -1.83
CA SER A 46 -4.76 -3.22 -2.99
C SER A 46 -6.16 -2.86 -2.51
N LEU A 47 -6.40 -1.55 -2.36
CA LEU A 47 -7.64 -1.01 -1.81
C LEU A 47 -8.54 -0.47 -2.92
N THR A 48 -9.84 -0.73 -2.84
CA THR A 48 -10.85 -0.12 -3.72
C THR A 48 -11.75 0.78 -2.91
N PHE A 49 -11.96 2.02 -3.35
CA PHE A 49 -12.93 2.94 -2.78
C PHE A 49 -14.05 3.19 -3.79
N ARG A 50 -15.30 3.15 -3.33
CA ARG A 50 -16.46 3.51 -4.15
C ARG A 50 -17.29 4.54 -3.39
N GLY A 51 -17.69 5.58 -4.09
CA GLY A 51 -18.55 6.62 -3.54
C GLY A 51 -19.30 7.31 -4.66
N VAL A 52 -20.47 7.83 -4.32
CA VAL A 52 -21.29 8.62 -5.23
C VAL A 52 -21.30 10.06 -4.75
N SER A 53 -21.17 10.99 -5.69
CA SER A 53 -21.26 12.42 -5.38
C SER A 53 -22.74 12.81 -5.30
N GLY A 54 -23.13 13.58 -4.28
CA GLY A 54 -24.49 14.11 -4.17
C GLY A 54 -24.48 15.50 -3.57
N ALA A 55 -25.58 16.25 -3.72
CA ALA A 55 -25.69 17.62 -3.21
C ALA A 55 -25.45 17.72 -1.70
N CYS A 56 -25.79 16.67 -0.94
CA CYS A 56 -25.70 16.67 0.52
C CYS A 56 -24.55 15.80 1.09
N ARG A 57 -23.70 15.20 0.24
CA ARG A 57 -22.60 14.33 0.70
C ARG A 57 -21.38 14.38 -0.18
N SER A 58 -20.20 14.47 0.45
CA SER A 58 -18.93 14.33 -0.25
C SER A 58 -18.73 12.89 -0.73
N ASN A 59 -17.87 12.73 -1.74
CA ASN A 59 -17.57 11.42 -2.31
C ASN A 59 -16.32 10.86 -1.62
N PRO A 60 -16.45 9.84 -0.75
CA PRO A 60 -15.32 9.33 0.01
C PRO A 60 -14.19 8.78 -0.86
N ALA A 61 -14.48 8.32 -2.09
CA ALA A 61 -13.45 7.87 -3.00
C ALA A 61 -12.59 9.03 -3.52
N LYS A 62 -13.22 10.17 -3.84
CA LYS A 62 -12.49 11.38 -4.27
C LYS A 62 -11.71 11.99 -3.13
N ASP A 63 -12.31 12.02 -1.95
CA ASP A 63 -11.68 12.59 -0.76
C ASP A 63 -10.43 11.77 -0.34
N ALA A 64 -10.54 10.44 -0.35
CA ALA A 64 -9.41 9.54 -0.10
C ALA A 64 -8.30 9.68 -1.15
N GLU A 65 -8.64 9.78 -2.44
CA GLU A 65 -7.68 9.99 -3.52
C GLU A 65 -6.93 11.32 -3.36
N ALA A 66 -7.64 12.41 -3.07
CA ALA A 66 -7.04 13.72 -2.84
C ALA A 66 -6.06 13.70 -1.66
N PHE A 67 -6.43 13.02 -0.57
CA PHE A 67 -5.55 12.85 0.59
C PHE A 67 -4.25 12.11 0.24
N LEU A 68 -4.34 11.04 -0.55
CA LEU A 68 -3.18 10.25 -0.98
C LEU A 68 -2.27 11.06 -1.91
N LYS A 69 -2.84 11.75 -2.91
CA LYS A 69 -2.09 12.59 -3.84
C LYS A 69 -1.32 13.72 -3.13
N ALA A 70 -1.94 14.36 -2.15
CA ALA A 70 -1.29 15.40 -1.34
C ALA A 70 -0.05 14.90 -0.58
N ARG A 71 0.13 13.57 -0.44
CA ARG A 71 1.24 12.91 0.26
C ARG A 71 2.15 12.12 -0.66
N GLY A 72 2.00 12.28 -1.98
CA GLY A 72 2.81 11.58 -2.98
C GLY A 72 2.38 10.13 -3.24
N GLY A 73 1.19 9.72 -2.78
CA GLY A 73 0.58 8.43 -3.12
C GLY A 73 -0.21 8.53 -4.42
N GLY A 74 0.09 7.65 -5.38
CA GLY A 74 -0.62 7.47 -6.64
C GLY A 74 -0.81 5.99 -6.93
#